data_AF-A0A836YHV0-F1
#
_entry.id   AF-A0A836YHV0-F1
#
_cell.length_a   1.000
_cell.length_b   1.000
_cell.length_c   1.000
_cell.angle_alpha   90.00
_cell.angle_beta   90.00
_cell.angle_gamma   90.00
#
_symmetry.space_group_name_H-M   'P 1'
#
loop_
_entity.id
_entity.type
_entity.pdbx_description
1 polymer ?
#
loop_
_entity_poly.entity_id
_entity_poly.type
_entity_poly.pdbx_seq_one_letter_code
_entity_poly.pdbx_strand_id
1 'polypeptide(L)'
;MWLLSSAIASARPSSSAASSSSMGSSGDTPLPLERRLIRVDKADISRVTAEDIQRVRANLTNDALAASLQVLVETNRFADVLASASPSAWAEAAAGVTEVQRGLCGSLMRDRMILLYNILPFVSDKFLAAMGESYMAGQ
;
A
#
# COMPACT_ATOMS: atom_id res chain seq x y z
N MET A 1 15.06 58.70 -1.49
CA MET A 1 14.33 59.83 -2.13
C MET A 1 13.24 59.25 -3.02
N TRP A 2 12.17 59.98 -3.33
CA TRP A 2 11.00 59.45 -4.05
C TRP A 2 11.26 59.27 -5.56
N LEU A 3 10.52 58.36 -6.22
CA LEU A 3 9.46 58.73 -7.17
C LEU A 3 8.66 57.51 -7.67
N LEU A 4 7.38 57.73 -8.01
CA LEU A 4 6.48 56.76 -8.65
C LEU A 4 6.16 57.19 -10.09
N SER A 5 5.81 56.23 -10.96
CA SER A 5 4.80 56.35 -12.04
C SER A 5 4.51 54.93 -12.59
N SER A 6 3.26 54.46 -12.73
CA SER A 6 2.14 54.94 -13.59
C SER A 6 2.36 54.59 -15.07
N ALA A 7 1.41 54.04 -15.84
CA ALA A 7 0.03 53.56 -15.56
C ALA A 7 -0.20 52.28 -16.45
N ILE A 8 -1.37 51.78 -16.89
CA ILE A 8 -2.80 52.18 -17.02
C ILE A 8 -3.70 50.98 -16.64
N ALA A 9 -4.95 51.20 -16.22
CA ALA A 9 -6.00 50.17 -16.08
C ALA A 9 -7.11 50.33 -17.14
N SER A 10 -7.79 49.24 -17.52
CA SER A 10 -8.98 49.27 -18.39
C SER A 10 -10.00 48.15 -18.06
N ALA A 11 -11.22 48.29 -18.58
CA ALA A 11 -12.43 47.50 -18.24
C ALA A 11 -12.38 46.01 -18.71
N ARG A 12 -13.01 44.99 -18.08
CA ARG A 12 -14.43 44.78 -17.64
C ARG A 12 -15.40 44.63 -18.86
N PRO A 13 -16.50 43.82 -18.83
CA PRO A 13 -16.82 42.54 -18.14
C PRO A 13 -17.51 41.44 -19.04
N SER A 14 -17.91 40.31 -18.43
CA SER A 14 -18.98 39.37 -18.87
C SER A 14 -18.67 38.48 -20.11
N SER A 15 -19.34 37.34 -20.39
CA SER A 15 -20.49 36.62 -19.78
C SER A 15 -20.22 35.08 -19.86
N SER A 16 -20.46 34.27 -18.83
CA SER A 16 -21.69 33.47 -18.55
C SER A 16 -21.94 32.21 -19.40
N ALA A 17 -22.28 31.10 -18.71
CA ALA A 17 -22.71 29.78 -19.23
C ALA A 17 -21.65 28.96 -20.01
N ALA A 18 -21.68 27.62 -20.03
CA ALA A 18 -22.77 26.69 -19.68
C ALA A 18 -22.34 25.49 -18.80
N SER A 19 -23.33 24.73 -18.32
CA SER A 19 -23.16 23.66 -17.33
C SER A 19 -23.22 22.25 -17.93
N SER A 20 -22.41 21.34 -17.39
CA SER A 20 -22.79 19.92 -17.20
C SER A 20 -22.07 19.40 -15.95
N SER A 21 -22.67 18.73 -14.95
CA SER A 21 -23.84 17.83 -14.87
C SER A 21 -23.57 16.38 -15.30
N SER A 22 -22.81 15.66 -14.48
CA SER A 22 -22.97 14.21 -14.33
C SER A 22 -23.17 13.85 -12.86
N MET A 23 -24.42 13.57 -12.50
CA MET A 23 -24.73 12.77 -11.30
C MET A 23 -24.30 11.32 -11.56
N GLY A 24 -23.87 10.63 -10.51
CA GLY A 24 -23.97 9.17 -10.42
C GLY A 24 -23.30 8.35 -11.52
N SER A 25 -22.01 8.05 -11.33
CA SER A 25 -21.52 6.72 -11.69
C SER A 25 -20.56 6.24 -10.61
N SER A 26 -21.02 5.27 -9.81
CA SER A 26 -20.16 4.48 -8.92
C SER A 26 -19.34 3.49 -9.75
N GLY A 27 -18.46 4.02 -10.59
CA GLY A 27 -17.50 3.23 -11.34
C GLY A 27 -16.44 2.71 -10.37
N ASP A 28 -16.66 1.51 -9.83
CA ASP A 28 -15.66 0.74 -9.09
C ASP A 28 -14.50 0.38 -10.01
N THR A 29 -13.63 1.36 -10.25
CA THR A 29 -12.25 1.11 -10.67
C THR A 29 -11.57 0.44 -9.47
N PRO A 30 -11.21 -0.86 -9.55
CA PRO A 30 -10.69 -1.57 -8.41
C PRO A 30 -9.41 -0.87 -7.95
N LEU A 31 -9.42 -0.39 -6.71
CA LEU A 31 -8.27 0.31 -6.12
C LEU A 31 -6.99 -0.54 -6.31
N PRO A 32 -5.83 0.10 -6.56
CA PRO A 32 -4.55 -0.59 -6.63
C PRO A 32 -4.37 -1.54 -5.44
N LEU A 33 -3.82 -2.73 -5.67
CA LEU A 33 -3.84 -3.84 -4.71
C LEU A 33 -3.19 -3.44 -3.37
N GLU A 34 -2.19 -2.58 -3.42
CA GLU A 34 -1.48 -1.96 -2.30
C GLU A 34 -2.47 -1.19 -1.39
N ARG A 35 -3.34 -0.38 -1.98
CA ARG A 35 -4.38 0.39 -1.27
C ARG A 35 -5.53 -0.46 -0.76
N ARG A 36 -5.74 -1.66 -1.33
CA ARG A 36 -6.71 -2.64 -0.84
C ARG A 36 -6.15 -3.40 0.37
N LEU A 37 -4.89 -3.85 0.30
CA LEU A 37 -4.20 -4.59 1.36
C LEU A 37 -4.11 -3.83 2.69
N ILE A 38 -4.04 -2.50 2.65
CA ILE A 38 -4.09 -1.61 3.83
C ILE A 38 -5.45 -1.67 4.58
N ARG A 39 -6.54 -2.12 3.93
CA ARG A 39 -7.91 -2.12 4.49
C ARG A 39 -8.51 -3.50 4.76
N VAL A 40 -7.84 -4.59 4.39
CA VAL A 40 -8.34 -5.97 4.54
C VAL A 40 -8.25 -6.39 6.00
N ASP A 41 -9.34 -6.81 6.64
CA ASP A 41 -9.30 -7.31 8.03
C ASP A 41 -9.09 -8.83 8.13
N LYS A 42 -8.82 -9.33 9.34
CA LYS A 42 -8.69 -10.78 9.61
C LYS A 42 -9.92 -11.58 9.17
N ALA A 43 -11.11 -10.98 9.31
CA ALA A 43 -12.37 -11.56 8.87
C ALA A 43 -12.52 -11.62 7.34
N ASP A 44 -11.76 -10.83 6.59
CA ASP A 44 -11.74 -10.89 5.12
C ASP A 44 -10.70 -11.90 4.63
N ILE A 45 -9.56 -12.00 5.30
CA ILE A 45 -8.55 -13.06 5.04
C ILE A 45 -9.18 -14.45 5.17
N SER A 46 -9.99 -14.69 6.21
CA SER A 46 -10.64 -16.00 6.42
C SER A 46 -11.76 -16.33 5.44
N ARG A 47 -12.22 -15.36 4.64
CA ARG A 47 -13.20 -15.53 3.55
C ARG A 47 -12.56 -15.83 2.20
N VAL A 48 -11.23 -15.73 2.06
CA VAL A 48 -10.55 -15.98 0.78
C VAL A 48 -10.67 -17.46 0.39
N THR A 49 -11.22 -17.69 -0.81
CA THR A 49 -11.36 -19.03 -1.39
C THR A 49 -10.18 -19.37 -2.32
N ALA A 50 -10.07 -20.65 -2.72
CA ALA A 50 -9.07 -21.07 -3.71
C ALA A 50 -9.39 -20.46 -5.10
N GLU A 51 -10.67 -20.36 -5.42
CA GLU A 51 -11.21 -19.77 -6.64
C GLU A 51 -10.89 -18.28 -6.76
N ASP A 52 -10.92 -17.54 -5.64
CA ASP A 52 -10.47 -16.14 -5.60
C ASP A 52 -8.97 -16.01 -5.85
N ILE A 53 -8.16 -16.92 -5.31
CA ILE A 53 -6.70 -16.94 -5.52
C ILE A 53 -6.36 -17.26 -6.96
N GLN A 54 -7.04 -18.22 -7.59
CA GLN A 54 -6.88 -18.49 -9.03
C GLN A 54 -7.28 -17.28 -9.88
N ARG A 55 -8.40 -16.61 -9.55
CA ARG A 55 -8.86 -15.39 -10.24
C ARG A 55 -7.90 -14.21 -10.10
N VAL A 56 -7.27 -14.04 -8.93
CA VAL A 56 -6.23 -13.04 -8.71
C VAL A 56 -4.96 -13.42 -9.47
N ARG A 57 -4.46 -14.66 -9.36
CA ARG A 57 -3.26 -15.14 -10.05
C ARG A 57 -3.34 -14.94 -11.56
N ALA A 58 -4.50 -15.19 -12.17
CA ALA A 58 -4.73 -14.99 -13.60
C ALA A 58 -4.57 -13.54 -14.09
N ASN A 59 -4.61 -12.56 -13.17
CA ASN A 59 -4.54 -11.12 -13.47
C ASN A 59 -3.36 -10.42 -12.76
N LEU A 60 -2.48 -11.17 -12.08
CA LEU A 60 -1.43 -10.62 -11.22
C LEU A 60 -0.14 -10.34 -12.01
N THR A 61 0.22 -9.06 -12.17
CA THR A 61 1.52 -8.67 -12.72
C THR A 61 2.64 -8.79 -11.68
N ASN A 62 3.88 -8.94 -12.13
CA ASN A 62 5.05 -8.98 -11.23
C ASN A 62 5.21 -7.68 -10.43
N ASP A 63 4.89 -6.53 -11.03
CA ASP A 63 4.99 -5.22 -10.38
C ASP A 63 3.96 -5.09 -9.25
N ALA A 64 2.71 -5.50 -9.51
CA ALA A 64 1.64 -5.51 -8.50
C ALA A 64 1.92 -6.52 -7.38
N LEU A 65 2.56 -7.66 -7.69
CA LEU A 65 3.05 -8.60 -6.68
C LEU A 65 4.17 -7.97 -5.84
N ALA A 66 5.16 -7.31 -6.45
CA ALA A 66 6.27 -6.69 -5.73
C ALA A 66 5.78 -5.57 -4.78
N ALA A 67 4.88 -4.71 -5.26
CA ALA A 67 4.28 -3.66 -4.44
C ALA A 67 3.36 -4.23 -3.34
N SER A 68 2.60 -5.29 -3.64
CA SER A 68 1.81 -6.01 -2.62
C SER A 68 2.68 -6.64 -1.53
N LEU A 69 3.80 -7.27 -1.91
CA LEU A 69 4.79 -7.83 -0.98
C LEU A 69 5.41 -6.74 -0.10
N GLN A 70 5.76 -5.59 -0.69
CA GLN A 70 6.30 -4.45 0.06
C GLN A 70 5.32 -4.00 1.16
N VAL A 71 4.04 -3.77 0.82
CA VAL A 71 3.00 -3.40 1.80
C VAL A 71 2.86 -4.47 2.88
N LEU A 72 2.88 -5.75 2.53
CA LEU A 72 2.68 -6.85 3.48
C LEU A 72 3.85 -6.97 4.48
N VAL A 73 5.08 -6.67 4.06
CA VAL A 73 6.24 -6.52 4.96
C VAL A 73 6.13 -5.28 5.84
N GLU A 74 5.82 -4.12 5.25
CA GLU A 74 5.75 -2.84 5.98
C GLU A 74 4.62 -2.80 7.01
N THR A 75 3.54 -3.56 6.78
CA THR A 75 2.42 -3.73 7.72
C THR A 75 2.53 -5.01 8.57
N ASN A 76 3.61 -5.79 8.43
CA ASN A 76 3.90 -7.04 9.15
C ASN A 76 2.76 -8.10 9.14
N ARG A 77 2.01 -8.19 8.04
CA ARG A 77 0.73 -8.95 8.01
C ARG A 77 0.86 -10.44 7.74
N PHE A 78 2.08 -10.97 7.68
CA PHE A 78 2.33 -12.41 7.53
C PHE A 78 1.66 -13.23 8.62
N ALA A 79 1.71 -12.77 9.88
CA ALA A 79 1.08 -13.44 11.01
C ALA A 79 -0.46 -13.56 10.84
N ASP A 80 -1.11 -12.49 10.36
CA ASP A 80 -2.55 -12.47 10.12
C ASP A 80 -2.98 -13.46 9.03
N VAL A 81 -2.21 -13.54 7.94
CA VAL A 81 -2.47 -14.46 6.81
C VAL A 81 -2.21 -15.91 7.22
N LEU A 82 -1.13 -16.18 7.97
CA LEU A 82 -0.83 -17.50 8.51
C LEU A 82 -1.89 -17.99 9.51
N ALA A 83 -2.43 -17.09 10.34
CA ALA A 83 -3.41 -17.44 11.36
C ALA A 83 -4.86 -17.50 10.88
N SER A 84 -5.22 -16.77 9.80
CA SER A 84 -6.63 -16.57 9.42
C SER A 84 -7.03 -17.21 8.08
N ALA A 85 -6.10 -17.46 7.15
CA ALA A 85 -6.45 -18.01 5.84
C ALA A 85 -6.71 -19.53 5.89
N SER A 86 -7.65 -20.01 5.05
CA SER A 86 -8.03 -21.42 5.05
C SER A 86 -6.92 -22.34 4.49
N PRO A 87 -6.82 -23.62 4.92
CA PRO A 87 -5.80 -24.54 4.41
C PRO A 87 -5.87 -24.78 2.89
N SER A 88 -7.08 -24.75 2.31
CA SER A 88 -7.28 -24.86 0.86
C SER A 88 -6.80 -23.61 0.12
N ALA A 89 -7.06 -22.42 0.65
CA ALA A 89 -6.51 -21.18 0.12
C ALA A 89 -4.97 -21.17 0.20
N TRP A 90 -4.38 -21.62 1.32
CA TRP A 90 -2.93 -21.76 1.48
C TRP A 90 -2.32 -22.76 0.47
N ALA A 91 -2.95 -23.92 0.27
CA ALA A 91 -2.50 -24.91 -0.70
C ALA A 91 -2.53 -24.38 -2.14
N GLU A 92 -3.64 -23.75 -2.54
CA GLU A 92 -3.78 -23.14 -3.87
C GLU A 92 -2.79 -21.98 -4.07
N ALA A 93 -2.59 -21.11 -3.07
CA ALA A 93 -1.60 -20.05 -3.11
C ALA A 93 -0.18 -20.59 -3.34
N ALA A 94 0.21 -21.65 -2.62
CA ALA A 94 1.53 -22.26 -2.71
C ALA A 94 1.76 -23.03 -4.02
N ALA A 95 0.73 -23.73 -4.54
CA ALA A 95 0.86 -24.63 -5.70
C ALA A 95 1.30 -23.93 -7.00
N GLY A 96 1.00 -22.65 -7.16
CA GLY A 96 1.31 -21.85 -8.35
C GLY A 96 2.26 -20.67 -8.10
N VAL A 97 3.20 -20.78 -7.16
CA VAL A 97 4.31 -19.82 -7.01
C VAL A 97 5.41 -20.14 -8.01
N THR A 98 5.70 -19.23 -8.94
CA THR A 98 6.79 -19.42 -9.91
C THR A 98 8.16 -19.06 -9.34
N GLU A 99 9.24 -19.56 -9.93
CA GLU A 99 10.60 -19.26 -9.46
C GLU A 99 10.94 -17.76 -9.54
N VAL A 100 10.37 -17.02 -10.50
CA VAL A 100 10.49 -15.56 -10.59
C VAL A 100 9.84 -14.88 -9.39
N GLN A 101 8.66 -15.34 -8.97
CA GLN A 101 7.93 -14.81 -7.82
C GLN A 101 8.63 -15.16 -6.50
N ARG A 102 9.19 -16.37 -6.40
CA ARG A 102 10.07 -16.78 -5.29
C ARG A 102 11.31 -15.90 -5.21
N GLY A 103 11.95 -15.60 -6.35
CA GLY A 103 13.10 -14.69 -6.47
C GLY A 103 12.78 -13.28 -5.99
N LEU A 104 11.68 -12.68 -6.47
CA LEU A 104 11.21 -11.34 -6.08
C LEU A 104 10.93 -11.23 -4.57
N CYS A 105 10.29 -12.24 -3.98
CA CYS A 105 10.08 -12.30 -2.54
C CYS A 105 11.42 -12.44 -1.79
N GLY A 106 12.31 -13.30 -2.27
CA GLY A 106 13.63 -13.54 -1.68
C GLY A 106 14.58 -12.34 -1.72
N SER A 107 14.51 -11.49 -2.77
CA SER A 107 15.28 -10.23 -2.82
C SER A 107 14.69 -9.19 -1.88
N LEU A 108 13.38 -8.95 -1.92
CA LEU A 108 12.72 -7.94 -1.08
C LEU A 108 12.93 -8.22 0.42
N MET A 109 12.81 -9.50 0.82
CA MET A 109 13.11 -9.93 2.19
C MET A 109 14.57 -9.74 2.57
N ARG A 110 15.51 -10.03 1.66
CA ARG A 110 16.95 -9.83 1.88
C ARG A 110 17.29 -8.36 2.07
N ASP A 111 16.75 -7.49 1.23
CA ASP A 111 17.01 -6.05 1.28
C ASP A 111 16.47 -5.43 2.58
N ARG A 112 15.26 -5.83 3.00
CA ARG A 112 14.69 -5.43 4.30
C ARG A 112 15.47 -6.01 5.49
N MET A 113 15.97 -7.24 5.41
CA MET A 113 16.86 -7.83 6.43
C MET A 113 18.22 -7.14 6.52
N ILE A 114 18.82 -6.74 5.38
CA ILE A 114 20.06 -5.96 5.34
C ILE A 114 19.86 -4.58 5.99
N LEU A 115 18.75 -3.91 5.70
CA LEU A 115 18.41 -2.65 6.35
C LEU A 115 18.28 -2.79 7.88
N LEU A 116 17.60 -3.84 8.36
CA LEU A 116 17.53 -4.12 9.80
C LEU A 116 18.93 -4.40 10.39
N TYR A 117 19.72 -5.26 9.74
CA TYR A 117 21.06 -5.62 10.20
C TYR A 117 22.02 -4.43 10.24
N ASN A 118 21.90 -3.49 9.30
CA ASN A 118 22.66 -2.24 9.30
C ASN A 118 22.22 -1.27 10.41
N ILE A 119 20.98 -1.38 10.92
CA ILE A 119 20.46 -0.56 12.02
C ILE A 119 20.83 -1.15 13.39
N LEU A 120 20.91 -2.48 13.53
CA LEU A 120 21.19 -3.16 14.81
C LEU A 120 22.42 -2.63 15.58
N PRO A 121 23.59 -2.32 14.96
CA PRO A 121 24.73 -1.72 15.68
C PRO A 121 24.47 -0.35 16.31
N PHE A 122 23.40 0.35 15.88
CA PHE A 122 22.98 1.64 16.39
C PHE A 122 21.77 1.55 17.35
N VAL A 123 21.17 0.36 17.48
CA VAL A 123 20.13 0.08 18.48
C VAL A 123 20.80 -0.03 19.86
N SER A 124 20.59 0.99 20.68
CA SER A 124 21.00 1.02 22.09
C SER A 124 19.79 0.99 23.01
N ASP A 125 19.98 0.68 24.29
CA ASP A 125 18.90 0.68 25.29
C ASP A 125 18.14 2.02 25.34
N LYS A 126 18.83 3.14 25.08
CA LYS A 126 18.24 4.48 24.99
C LYS A 126 17.34 4.65 23.75
N PHE A 127 17.72 4.05 22.62
CA PHE A 127 16.89 4.03 21.42
C PHE A 127 15.64 3.15 21.63
N LEU A 128 15.81 1.98 22.28
CA LEU A 128 14.69 1.10 22.63
C LEU A 128 13.74 1.74 23.65
N ALA A 129 14.26 2.46 24.65
CA ALA A 129 13.44 3.22 25.60
C ALA A 129 12.62 4.31 24.89
N ALA A 130 13.27 5.15 24.07
CA ALA A 130 12.57 6.21 23.33
C ALA A 130 11.54 5.66 22.32
N MET A 131 11.81 4.51 21.70
CA MET A 131 10.84 3.77 20.87
C MET A 131 9.65 3.27 21.71
N GLY A 132 9.89 2.72 22.90
CA GLY A 132 8.84 2.28 23.81
C GLY A 132 7.95 3.43 24.31
N GLU A 133 8.57 4.52 24.75
CA GLU A 133 7.87 5.73 25.22
C GLU A 133 7.00 6.34 24.11
N SER A 134 7.53 6.47 22.88
CA SER A 134 6.75 6.99 21.76
C SER A 134 5.63 6.07 21.27
N TYR A 135 5.76 4.74 21.46
CA TYR A 135 4.68 3.79 21.18
C TYR A 135 3.57 3.82 22.25
N MET A 136 3.91 4.15 23.49
CA MET A 136 2.95 4.31 24.60
C MET A 136 2.28 5.69 24.61
N ALA A 137 2.95 6.73 24.12
CA ALA A 137 2.39 8.08 23.96
C ALA A 137 1.46 8.24 22.74
N GLY A 138 1.23 7.16 21.97
CA GLY A 138 0.37 7.12 20.79
C GLY A 138 -0.94 6.34 20.95
N GLN A 139 -1.30 5.96 22.18
CA GLN A 139 -2.57 5.33 22.56
C GLN A 139 -3.41 6.26 23.45
#